data_AF-A0A0A9YBC1-F1
#
_entry.id   AF-A0A0A9YBC1-F1
#
_cell.length_a   1.000
_cell.length_b   1.000
_cell.length_c   1.000
_cell.angle_alpha   90.00
_cell.angle_beta   90.00
_cell.angle_gamma   90.00
#
_symmetry.space_group_name_H-M   'P 1'
#
loop_
_entity.id
_entity.type
_entity.pdbx_description
1 polymer ?
#
loop_
_entity_poly.entity_id
_entity_poly.type
_entity_poly.pdbx_seq_one_letter_code
_entity_poly.pdbx_strand_id
1 'polypeptide(L)'
;MQKADVNGDQEQPIYTWLKKSFPGEITWNFSTKFLINKAGIPVSRFENESWEAIHKVIVSQLEKDETSISTASSTEAAAPAPATTKEPQDVIYEGEENTSNHDASAAPEHEQQQHEQ
;
A
#
# COMPACT_ATOMS: atom_id res chain seq x y z
N MET A 1 12.23 9.67 -13.21
CA MET A 1 11.26 9.54 -12.09
C MET A 1 9.90 9.25 -12.68
N GLN A 2 9.19 8.25 -12.18
CA GLN A 2 7.85 7.90 -12.64
C GLN A 2 6.82 8.63 -11.77
N LYS A 3 5.81 9.25 -12.40
CA LYS A 3 4.67 9.80 -11.69
C LYS A 3 3.81 8.63 -11.20
N ALA A 4 3.42 8.67 -9.93
CA ALA A 4 2.52 7.67 -9.36
C ALA A 4 1.10 8.21 -9.35
N ASP A 5 0.14 7.43 -9.84
CA ASP A 5 -1.28 7.76 -9.77
C ASP A 5 -1.82 7.42 -8.37
N VAL A 6 -2.57 8.36 -7.80
CA VAL A 6 -3.13 8.26 -6.44
C VAL A 6 -4.64 8.01 -6.43
N ASN A 7 -5.26 8.12 -7.61
CA ASN A 7 -6.69 7.99 -7.87
C ASN A 7 -6.91 7.32 -9.24
N GLY A 8 -8.10 6.78 -9.45
CA GLY A 8 -8.53 6.19 -10.73
C GLY A 8 -7.99 4.77 -10.96
N ASP A 9 -8.22 4.24 -12.16
CA ASP A 9 -8.00 2.81 -12.47
C ASP A 9 -6.53 2.35 -12.37
N GLN A 10 -5.58 3.29 -12.43
CA GLN A 10 -4.15 3.03 -12.32
C GLN A 10 -3.58 3.44 -10.95
N GLU A 11 -4.45 3.71 -9.97
CA GLU A 11 -4.01 4.08 -8.61
C GLU A 11 -3.10 3.02 -8.01
N GLN A 12 -2.03 3.46 -7.34
CA GLN A 12 -1.12 2.52 -6.71
C GLN A 12 -1.81 1.77 -5.57
N PRO A 13 -1.52 0.45 -5.36
CA PRO A 13 -2.20 -0.37 -4.37
C PRO A 13 -2.18 0.19 -2.94
N ILE A 14 -1.13 0.94 -2.58
CA ILE A 14 -1.04 1.59 -1.27
C ILE A 14 -2.15 2.63 -1.07
N TYR A 15 -2.51 3.39 -2.11
CA TYR A 15 -3.60 4.36 -2.04
C TYR A 15 -4.96 3.66 -2.02
N THR A 16 -5.13 2.55 -2.75
CA THR A 16 -6.33 1.70 -2.63
C THR A 16 -6.53 1.23 -1.19
N TRP A 17 -5.46 0.72 -0.56
CA TRP A 17 -5.49 0.27 0.82
C TRP A 17 -5.81 1.41 1.81
N LEU A 18 -5.16 2.56 1.66
CA LEU A 18 -5.42 3.73 2.52
C LEU A 18 -6.84 4.29 2.34
N LYS A 19 -7.33 4.40 1.11
CA LYS A 19 -8.69 4.86 0.80
C LYS A 19 -9.76 3.87 1.23
N LYS A 20 -9.44 2.57 1.34
CA LYS A 20 -10.34 1.58 1.96
C LYS A 20 -10.55 1.84 3.45
N SER A 21 -9.50 2.24 4.17
CA SER A 21 -9.62 2.63 5.58
C SER A 21 -10.26 4.01 5.77
N PHE A 22 -9.98 4.94 4.87
CA PHE A 22 -10.49 6.31 4.92
C PHE A 22 -11.01 6.73 3.52
N PRO A 23 -12.30 6.51 3.21
CA PRO A 23 -12.86 6.76 1.89
C PRO A 23 -12.72 8.20 1.41
N GLY A 24 -12.63 8.37 0.09
CA GLY A 24 -12.58 9.68 -0.59
C GLY A 24 -11.33 9.86 -1.46
N GLU A 25 -11.45 10.69 -2.48
CA GLU A 25 -10.36 10.97 -3.42
C GLU A 25 -9.31 11.91 -2.84
N ILE A 26 -8.08 11.84 -3.34
CA ILE A 26 -6.99 12.78 -3.00
C ILE A 26 -7.06 13.94 -4.00
N THR A 27 -7.46 15.12 -3.54
CA THR A 27 -7.87 16.21 -4.43
C THR A 27 -6.73 17.12 -4.88
N TRP A 28 -5.67 17.23 -4.08
CA TRP A 28 -4.53 18.10 -4.38
C TRP A 28 -3.23 17.59 -3.74
N ASN A 29 -2.10 18.09 -4.25
CA ASN A 29 -0.79 17.75 -3.70
C ASN A 29 -0.68 18.22 -2.25
N PHE A 30 -0.41 17.28 -1.34
CA PHE A 30 -0.36 17.54 0.10
C PHE A 30 -1.65 18.14 0.68
N SER A 31 -2.79 18.05 0.00
CA SER A 31 -4.07 18.29 0.67
C SER A 31 -4.51 17.07 1.45
N THR A 32 -3.88 15.91 1.30
CA THR A 32 -4.23 14.70 2.06
C THR A 32 -2.97 14.05 2.62
N LYS A 33 -3.00 13.63 3.88
CA LYS A 33 -1.93 12.89 4.57
C LYS A 33 -2.52 11.74 5.35
N PHE A 34 -1.81 10.64 5.41
CA PHE A 34 -2.21 9.46 6.18
C PHE A 34 -1.18 9.20 7.27
N LEU A 35 -1.66 8.89 8.47
CA LEU A 35 -0.81 8.43 9.56
C LEU A 35 -1.03 6.93 9.74
N ILE A 36 0.08 6.19 9.74
CA ILE A 36 0.16 4.76 9.98
C ILE A 36 0.99 4.55 11.24
N ASN A 37 0.50 3.73 12.17
CA ASN A 37 1.22 3.45 13.42
C ASN A 37 2.31 2.38 13.25
N LYS A 38 3.07 2.08 14.32
CA LYS A 38 4.16 1.09 14.30
C LYS A 38 3.70 -0.32 13.91
N ALA A 39 2.43 -0.67 14.15
CA ALA A 39 1.85 -1.96 13.78
C ALA A 39 1.42 -2.02 12.31
N GLY A 40 1.66 -0.97 11.51
CA GLY A 40 1.25 -0.90 10.11
C GLY A 40 -0.24 -0.61 9.92
N ILE A 41 -0.94 -0.13 10.97
CA ILE A 41 -2.38 0.13 10.92
C ILE A 41 -2.60 1.62 10.58
N PRO A 42 -3.43 1.96 9.57
CA PRO A 42 -3.85 3.32 9.32
C PRO A 42 -4.69 3.85 10.49
N VAL A 43 -4.25 4.94 11.11
CA VAL A 43 -4.88 5.49 12.33
C VAL A 43 -5.54 6.84 12.11
N SER A 44 -5.15 7.60 11.09
CA SER A 44 -5.79 8.87 10.76
C SER A 44 -5.58 9.25 9.30
N ARG A 45 -6.56 9.97 8.75
CA ARG A 45 -6.48 10.72 7.49
C ARG A 45 -6.67 12.19 7.81
N PHE A 46 -5.80 13.02 7.25
CA PHE A 46 -5.83 14.48 7.35
C PHE A 46 -6.04 15.02 5.94
N GLU A 47 -6.87 16.05 5.82
CA GLU A 47 -6.91 16.88 4.64
C GLU A 47 -6.02 18.13 4.81
N ASN A 48 -6.63 19.25 5.24
CA ASN A 48 -5.98 20.56 5.33
C ASN A 48 -5.64 20.96 6.77
N GLU A 49 -5.46 19.98 7.66
CA GLU A 49 -5.07 20.22 9.05
C GLU A 49 -3.70 20.88 9.14
N SER A 50 -3.54 21.71 10.17
CA SER A 50 -2.26 22.35 10.48
C SER A 50 -1.24 21.32 10.97
N TRP A 51 0.04 21.66 10.83
CA TRP A 51 1.12 20.80 11.32
C TRP A 51 1.06 20.57 12.83
N GLU A 52 0.59 21.55 13.60
CA GLU A 52 0.40 21.41 15.05
C GLU A 52 -0.67 20.37 15.37
N ALA A 53 -1.75 20.32 14.58
CA ALA A 53 -2.80 19.32 14.76
C ALA A 53 -2.28 17.91 14.44
N ILE A 54 -1.59 17.75 13.32
CA ILE A 54 -0.98 16.47 12.92
C ILE A 54 0.07 16.02 13.96
N HIS A 55 0.91 16.93 14.43
CA HIS A 55 1.95 16.67 15.44
C HIS A 55 1.36 16.14 16.75
N LYS A 56 0.25 16.72 17.24
CA LYS A 56 -0.44 16.25 18.44
C LYS A 56 -0.89 14.79 18.30
N VAL A 57 -1.40 14.41 17.12
CA VAL A 57 -1.83 13.01 16.88
C VAL A 57 -0.62 12.08 16.87
N ILE A 58 0.49 12.47 16.24
CA ILE A 58 1.73 11.68 16.23
C ILE A 58 2.23 11.43 17.66
N VAL A 59 2.35 12.47 18.48
CA VAL A 59 2.77 12.34 19.88
C VAL A 59 1.86 11.40 20.66
N SER A 60 0.54 11.54 20.48
CA SER A 60 -0.43 10.64 21.12
C SER A 60 -0.27 9.16 20.70
N GLN A 61 0.12 8.88 19.45
CA GLN A 61 0.39 7.50 19.02
C GLN A 61 1.67 6.95 19.67
N LEU A 62 2.71 7.77 19.81
CA LEU A 62 3.94 7.36 20.48
C LEU A 62 3.69 6.98 21.94
N GLU A 63 2.91 7.77 22.68
CA GLU A 63 2.56 7.48 24.09
C GLU A 63 1.77 6.17 24.25
N LYS A 64 0.88 5.86 23.30
CA LYS A 64 0.11 4.61 23.27
C LYS A 64 1.01 3.40 23.04
N ASP A 65 2.00 3.53 22.17
CA ASP A 65 2.97 2.47 21.90
C ASP A 65 3.81 2.16 23.15
N GLU A 66 4.29 3.18 23.87
CA GLU A 66 5.05 3.00 25.12
C GLU A 66 4.22 2.31 26.21
N THR A 67 2.93 2.66 26.32
CA THR A 67 2.01 2.05 27.29
C THR A 67 1.73 0.57 26.97
N SER A 68 1.71 0.21 25.69
CA SER A 68 1.42 -1.15 25.23
C SER A 68 2.62 -2.10 25.42
N ILE A 69 3.85 -1.58 25.41
CA ILE A 69 5.08 -2.36 25.62
C ILE A 69 5.29 -2.69 27.10
N SER A 70 4.88 -1.80 28.02
CA SER A 70 5.05 -2.01 29.46
C SER A 70 4.26 -3.21 30.02
N THR A 71 3.18 -3.63 29.35
CA THR A 71 2.32 -4.74 29.82
C THR A 71 2.71 -6.09 29.22
N ALA A 72 3.50 -6.12 28.13
CA ALA A 72 3.94 -7.35 27.47
C ALA A 72 5.27 -7.91 28.00
N SER A 73 6.00 -7.15 28.84
CA SER A 73 7.35 -7.50 29.31
C SER A 73 7.39 -8.45 30.54
N SER A 74 6.25 -8.99 30.98
CA SER A 74 6.18 -9.83 32.21
C SER A 74 5.60 -11.24 32.02
N THR A 75 5.61 -11.82 30.81
CA THR A 75 5.28 -13.26 30.67
C THR A 75 6.06 -13.93 29.53
N GLU A 76 7.35 -14.21 29.77
CA GLU A 76 8.02 -15.30 29.05
C GLU A 76 9.15 -15.91 29.89
N ALA A 77 8.81 -16.95 30.67
CA ALA A 77 9.76 -17.83 31.32
C ALA A 77 9.18 -19.25 31.42
N ALA A 78 9.24 -20.00 30.31
CA ALA A 78 9.28 -21.47 30.32
C ALA A 78 9.61 -22.00 28.92
N ALA A 79 10.89 -21.96 28.55
CA ALA A 79 11.42 -22.87 27.53
C ALA A 79 11.64 -24.25 28.16
N PRO A 80 11.46 -25.34 27.38
CA PRO A 80 12.58 -26.26 27.24
C PRO A 80 12.88 -26.62 25.78
N ALA A 81 14.09 -26.21 25.35
CA ALA A 81 15.13 -26.97 24.64
C ALA A 81 14.86 -27.67 23.27
N PRO A 82 15.91 -27.84 22.45
CA PRO A 82 15.85 -27.92 20.98
C PRO A 82 15.91 -29.35 20.43
N ALA A 83 15.36 -29.57 19.23
CA ALA A 83 15.59 -30.79 18.45
C ALA A 83 15.83 -30.49 16.96
N THR A 84 17.10 -30.61 16.58
CA THR A 84 17.65 -31.25 15.36
C THR A 84 16.98 -31.05 13.99
N THR A 85 17.68 -30.27 13.16
CA THR A 85 18.10 -30.53 11.77
C THR A 85 17.37 -31.63 10.99
N LYS A 86 16.70 -31.24 9.89
CA LYS A 86 16.91 -31.82 8.53
C LYS A 86 16.51 -30.80 7.45
N GLU A 87 17.52 -30.35 6.73
CA GLU A 87 17.43 -29.81 5.37
C GLU A 87 17.07 -30.96 4.42
N PRO A 88 16.20 -30.73 3.41
CA PRO A 88 16.66 -30.99 2.05
C PRO A 88 16.17 -29.98 0.98
N GLN A 89 17.14 -29.57 0.16
CA GLN A 89 17.14 -29.60 -1.32
C GLN A 89 16.40 -28.49 -2.08
N ASP A 90 17.23 -27.58 -2.61
CA ASP A 90 17.24 -27.05 -3.99
C ASP A 90 15.99 -27.34 -4.85
N VAL A 91 15.14 -26.32 -5.00
CA VAL A 91 14.21 -26.24 -6.12
C VAL A 91 14.83 -25.36 -7.20
N ILE A 92 15.26 -26.04 -8.25
CA ILE A 92 15.74 -25.51 -9.52
C ILE A 92 14.55 -24.82 -10.20
N TYR A 93 14.62 -23.50 -10.43
CA TYR A 93 13.68 -22.83 -11.34
C TYR A 93 14.22 -22.98 -12.76
N GLU A 94 13.74 -24.01 -13.47
CA GLU A 94 13.87 -24.06 -14.92
C GLU A 94 12.88 -23.07 -15.56
N GLY A 95 13.39 -22.28 -16.49
CA GLY A 95 12.59 -21.33 -17.26
C GLY A 95 11.75 -22.05 -18.31
N GLU A 96 10.54 -21.55 -18.50
CA GLU A 96 9.79 -21.75 -19.74
C GLU A 96 9.45 -20.38 -20.32
N GLU A 97 10.21 -20.03 -21.36
CA GLU A 97 9.78 -19.08 -22.38
C GLU A 97 8.56 -19.69 -23.08
N ASN A 98 7.41 -19.02 -23.02
CA ASN A 98 6.30 -19.33 -23.91
C ASN A 98 6.06 -18.15 -24.84
N THR A 99 6.74 -18.19 -25.99
CA THR A 99 6.38 -17.44 -27.18
C THR A 99 5.17 -18.12 -27.84
N SER A 100 4.05 -17.41 -27.98
CA SER A 100 3.05 -17.77 -28.98
C SER A 100 2.32 -16.53 -29.48
N ASN A 101 2.52 -16.28 -30.78
CA ASN A 101 1.92 -15.25 -31.59
C ASN A 101 0.40 -15.42 -31.71
N HIS A 102 -0.33 -14.31 -31.68
CA HIS A 102 -1.53 -14.17 -32.48
C HIS A 102 -1.47 -12.85 -33.25
N ASP A 103 -1.06 -13.01 -34.50
CA ASP A 103 -1.31 -12.11 -35.62
C ASP A 103 -2.80 -12.18 -35.98
N ALA A 104 -3.46 -11.03 -36.03
CA ALA A 104 -4.70 -10.83 -36.76
C ALA A 104 -4.85 -9.34 -37.11
N SER A 105 -4.18 -8.96 -38.20
CA SER A 105 -4.60 -7.92 -39.14
C SER A 105 -6.14 -7.73 -39.24
N ALA A 106 -6.63 -6.49 -39.06
CA ALA A 106 -7.39 -5.72 -40.07
C ALA A 106 -8.17 -4.55 -39.43
N ALA A 107 -7.89 -3.34 -39.91
CA ALA A 107 -8.77 -2.16 -39.78
C ALA A 107 -10.02 -2.32 -40.70
N PRO A 108 -11.07 -1.49 -40.56
CA PRO A 108 -11.01 -0.19 -41.24
C PRO A 108 -11.64 0.99 -40.48
N GLU A 109 -11.35 2.14 -41.07
CA GLU A 109 -11.72 3.52 -40.81
C GLU A 109 -13.22 3.75 -40.58
N HIS A 110 -13.55 4.71 -39.71
CA HIS A 110 -14.81 5.45 -39.80
C HIS A 110 -14.54 6.95 -39.71
N GLU A 111 -14.41 7.52 -40.90
CA GLU A 111 -14.58 8.94 -41.20
C GLU A 111 -16.01 9.36 -40.81
N GLN A 112 -16.15 10.41 -40.01
CA GLN A 112 -17.34 11.25 -39.98
C GLN A 112 -16.92 12.72 -39.91
N GLN A 113 -16.91 13.34 -41.08
CA GLN A 113 -17.12 14.78 -41.23
C GLN A 113 -18.59 15.11 -40.92
N GLN A 114 -18.80 16.23 -40.22
CA GLN A 114 -19.99 17.10 -40.24
C GLN A 114 -19.77 18.17 -39.16
N HIS A 115 -20.05 19.46 -39.29
CA HIS A 115 -20.17 20.41 -40.40
C HIS A 115 -20.17 21.76 -39.66
N GLU A 116 -19.40 22.75 -40.14
CA GLU A 116 -19.57 24.15 -39.72
C GLU A 116 -21.00 24.61 -40.05
N GLN A 117 -21.67 25.25 -39.09
CA GLN A 117 -22.41 26.52 -39.24
C GLN A 117 -22.41 27.27 -37.91
#